data_AF-A0A351Q5I3-F1
#
_entry.id   AF-A0A351Q5I3-F1
#
_cell.length_a   1.000
_cell.length_b   1.000
_cell.length_c   1.000
_cell.angle_alpha   90.00
_cell.angle_beta   90.00
_cell.angle_gamma   90.00
#
_symmetry.space_group_name_H-M   'P 1'
#
loop_
_entity.id
_entity.type
_entity.pdbx_description
1 polymer ?
#
loop_
_entity_poly.entity_id
_entity_poly.type
_entity_poly.pdbx_seq_one_letter_code
_entity_poly.pdbx_strand_id
1 'polypeptide(L)'
;MTLSKKLGAEFIGTFWLVLGGCGSAVLAAAFPEVGIGLLGVSLAFGLTVLTMAFALGHISGCHLNPAVSLGLWSGGRFSISEVGPYIGAQVAGGIAGA
;
A
#
# COMPACT_ATOMS: atom_id res chain seq x y z
N MET A 1 -12.96 -7.07 12.60
CA MET A 1 -12.17 -8.17 11.97
C MET A 1 -11.07 -8.62 12.91
N THR A 2 -10.64 -9.89 12.84
CA THR A 2 -9.50 -10.38 13.64
C THR A 2 -8.21 -9.71 13.19
N LEU A 3 -7.24 -9.56 14.11
CA LEU A 3 -5.97 -8.91 13.81
C LEU A 3 -5.25 -9.60 12.64
N SER A 4 -5.19 -10.94 12.62
CA SER A 4 -4.54 -11.69 11.53
C SER A 4 -5.12 -11.38 10.14
N LYS A 5 -6.44 -11.17 10.03
CA LYS A 5 -7.07 -10.79 8.75
C LYS A 5 -6.70 -9.37 8.34
N LYS A 6 -6.64 -8.44 9.29
CA LYS A 6 -6.18 -7.07 9.06
C LYS A 6 -4.73 -7.05 8.57
N LEU A 7 -3.85 -7.80 9.22
CA LEU A 7 -2.43 -7.89 8.86
C LEU A 7 -2.24 -8.49 7.46
N GLY A 8 -3.00 -9.54 7.12
CA GLY A 8 -3.00 -10.10 5.76
C GLY A 8 -3.44 -9.09 4.71
N ALA A 9 -4.47 -8.28 5.00
CA ALA A 9 -4.92 -7.23 4.11
C ALA A 9 -3.86 -6.12 3.92
N GLU A 10 -3.21 -5.68 5.00
CA GLU A 10 -2.13 -4.68 4.93
C GLU A 10 -0.90 -5.20 4.18
N PHE A 11 -0.54 -6.48 4.36
CA PHE A 11 0.52 -7.13 3.61
C PHE A 11 0.21 -7.15 2.10
N ILE A 12 -0.97 -7.67 1.71
CA ILE A 12 -1.37 -7.78 0.30
C ILE A 12 -1.48 -6.40 -0.35
N GLY A 13 -2.09 -5.44 0.35
CA GLY A 13 -2.25 -4.10 -0.21
C GLY A 13 -0.92 -3.36 -0.36
N THR A 14 0.02 -3.51 0.57
CA THR A 14 1.34 -2.87 0.45
C THR A 14 2.22 -3.57 -0.60
N PHE A 15 2.11 -4.90 -0.72
CA PHE A 15 2.67 -5.67 -1.83
C PHE A 15 2.17 -5.12 -3.17
N TRP A 16 0.86 -4.92 -3.32
CA TRP A 16 0.26 -4.40 -4.55
C TRP A 16 0.71 -2.96 -4.86
N LEU A 17 0.84 -2.13 -3.83
CA LEU A 17 1.34 -0.76 -3.94
C LEU A 17 2.77 -0.72 -4.49
N VAL A 18 3.68 -1.51 -3.92
CA VAL A 18 5.08 -1.54 -4.36
C VAL A 18 5.21 -2.19 -5.73
N LEU A 19 4.57 -3.35 -5.93
CA LEU A 19 4.60 -4.06 -7.22
C LEU A 19 4.06 -3.18 -8.36
N GLY A 20 2.89 -2.57 -8.19
CA GLY A 20 2.27 -1.75 -9.23
C GLY A 20 2.96 -0.40 -9.41
N GLY A 21 3.20 0.32 -8.31
CA GLY A 21 3.82 1.65 -8.34
C GLY A 21 5.28 1.59 -8.80
N CYS A 22 6.14 0.90 -8.05
CA CYS A 22 7.56 0.77 -8.39
C CYS A 22 7.76 -0.05 -9.67
N GLY A 23 6.99 -1.12 -9.88
CA GLY A 23 7.06 -1.90 -11.12
C GLY A 23 6.72 -1.06 -12.35
N SER A 24 5.70 -0.19 -12.30
CA SER A 24 5.41 0.73 -13.42
C SER A 24 6.58 1.69 -13.69
N ALA A 25 7.25 2.16 -12.63
CA ALA A 25 8.40 3.04 -12.73
C ALA A 25 9.60 2.33 -13.39
N VAL A 26 9.91 1.12 -12.93
CA VAL A 26 11.07 0.34 -13.40
C VAL A 26 10.84 -0.22 -14.80
N LEU A 27 9.64 -0.72 -15.10
CA LEU A 27 9.38 -1.50 -16.31
C LEU A 27 8.84 -0.64 -17.48
N ALA A 28 8.16 0.47 -17.18
CA ALA A 28 7.37 1.18 -18.20
C ALA A 28 7.58 2.70 -18.27
N ALA A 29 8.18 3.35 -17.26
CA ALA A 29 8.30 4.81 -17.24
C ALA A 29 9.06 5.39 -18.43
N ALA A 30 10.17 4.74 -18.80
CA ALA A 30 11.10 5.21 -19.82
C ALA A 30 11.20 4.27 -21.03
N PHE A 31 10.16 3.48 -21.31
CA PHE A 31 10.14 2.61 -22.47
C PHE A 31 10.19 3.45 -23.77
N PRO A 32 11.02 3.12 -24.78
CA PRO A 32 11.15 3.92 -26.00
C PRO A 32 9.82 4.11 -26.73
N GLU A 33 9.51 5.34 -27.15
CA GLU A 33 8.31 5.75 -27.89
C GLU A 33 6.95 5.59 -27.17
N VAL A 34 6.81 4.63 -26.24
CA VAL A 34 5.53 4.27 -25.60
C VAL A 34 5.59 4.26 -24.07
N GLY A 35 6.63 4.87 -23.49
CA GLY A 35 6.80 4.98 -22.04
C GLY A 35 5.68 5.76 -21.37
N ILE A 36 5.30 5.35 -20.16
CA ILE A 36 4.18 5.95 -19.43
C ILE A 36 4.55 7.27 -18.74
N GLY A 37 5.85 7.58 -18.63
CA GLY A 37 6.37 8.79 -17.98
C GLY A 37 5.97 8.93 -16.51
N LEU A 38 6.32 10.08 -15.91
CA LEU A 38 6.02 10.35 -14.49
C LEU A 38 4.52 10.43 -14.20
N LEU A 39 3.72 10.89 -15.17
CA LEU A 39 2.26 10.93 -15.04
C LEU A 39 1.67 9.52 -14.93
N GLY A 40 2.09 8.60 -15.79
CA GLY A 40 1.62 7.21 -15.76
C GLY A 40 2.05 6.49 -14.48
N VAL A 41 3.28 6.72 -14.01
CA VAL A 41 3.75 6.18 -12.72
C VAL A 41 2.92 6.74 -11.56
N SER A 42 2.65 8.05 -11.54
CA SER A 42 1.82 8.68 -10.51
C SER A 42 0.40 8.11 -10.51
N LEU A 43 -0.16 7.86 -11.70
CA LEU A 43 -1.46 7.22 -11.87
C LEU A 43 -1.44 5.77 -11.36
N ALA A 44 -0.39 5.00 -11.65
CA ALA A 44 -0.23 3.63 -11.16
C ALA A 44 -0.20 3.58 -9.62
N PHE A 45 0.58 4.42 -8.96
CA PHE A 45 0.58 4.54 -7.50
C PHE A 45 -0.82 4.88 -6.97
N GLY A 46 -1.49 5.89 -7.53
CA GLY A 46 -2.84 6.27 -7.11
C GLY A 46 -3.86 5.14 -7.29
N LEU A 47 -3.82 4.42 -8.41
CA LEU A 47 -4.72 3.32 -8.70
C LEU A 47 -4.47 2.09 -7.82
N THR A 48 -3.22 1.77 -7.47
CA THR A 48 -2.94 0.68 -6.53
C THR A 48 -3.59 0.93 -5.17
N VAL A 49 -3.50 2.16 -4.65
CA VAL A 49 -4.17 2.56 -3.41
C VAL A 49 -5.69 2.53 -3.57
N LEU A 50 -6.24 3.13 -4.63
CA LEU A 50 -7.69 3.17 -4.87
C LEU A 50 -8.30 1.77 -4.94
N THR A 51 -7.68 0.87 -5.72
CA THR A 51 -8.19 -0.50 -5.90
C THR A 51 -8.12 -1.31 -4.61
N MET A 52 -7.04 -1.18 -3.83
CA MET A 52 -6.94 -1.86 -2.53
C MET A 52 -7.85 -1.24 -1.48
N ALA A 53 -8.11 0.07 -1.52
CA ALA A 53 -9.07 0.72 -0.62
C ALA A 53 -10.48 0.15 -0.84
N PHE A 54 -10.90 -0.06 -2.09
CA PHE A 54 -12.18 -0.72 -2.39
C PHE A 54 -12.18 -2.21 -2.00
N ALA A 55 -11.09 -2.93 -2.27
CA ALA A 55 -11.04 -4.38 -2.04
C ALA A 55 -10.87 -4.78 -0.56
N LEU A 56 -10.10 -4.00 0.21
CA LEU A 56 -9.60 -4.38 1.53
C LEU A 56 -9.88 -3.32 2.63
N GLY A 57 -10.38 -2.14 2.26
CA GLY A 57 -10.67 -1.06 3.21
C GLY A 57 -11.61 -1.48 4.34
N HIS A 58 -12.65 -2.27 4.04
CA HIS A 58 -13.58 -2.79 5.04
C HIS A 58 -12.96 -3.85 5.98
N ILE A 59 -11.75 -4.35 5.69
CA ILE A 59 -11.03 -5.34 6.52
C ILE A 59 -10.09 -4.63 7.50
N SER A 60 -9.13 -3.85 7.00
CA SER A 60 -8.05 -3.25 7.79
C SER A 60 -8.11 -1.74 7.96
N GLY A 61 -8.97 -1.05 7.20
CA GLY A 61 -8.87 0.40 6.99
C GLY A 61 -7.96 0.80 5.84
N CYS A 62 -7.24 -0.17 5.23
CA CYS A 62 -6.36 0.01 4.07
C CYS A 62 -5.34 1.14 4.26
N HIS A 63 -4.47 1.01 5.27
CA HIS A 63 -3.46 2.04 5.52
C HIS A 63 -2.32 1.95 4.51
N LEU A 64 -1.84 0.72 4.27
CA LEU A 64 -0.80 0.34 3.30
C LEU A 64 0.52 1.13 3.43
N ASN A 65 0.69 1.82 4.54
CA ASN A 65 1.73 2.82 4.73
C ASN A 65 1.94 3.06 6.24
N PRO A 66 3.19 2.92 6.73
CA PRO A 66 3.53 3.19 8.13
C PRO A 66 3.17 4.61 8.58
N ALA A 67 3.40 5.62 7.73
CA ALA A 67 3.09 7.01 8.04
C ALA A 67 1.57 7.25 8.15
N VAL A 68 0.75 6.57 7.33
CA VAL A 68 -0.71 6.63 7.44
C VAL A 68 -1.17 6.00 8.75
N SER A 69 -0.61 4.86 9.14
CA SER A 69 -0.96 4.18 10.39
C SER A 69 -0.62 5.04 11.62
N LEU A 70 0.56 5.66 11.62
CA LEU A 70 0.98 6.60 12.65
C LEU A 70 0.12 7.87 12.65
N GLY A 71 -0.21 8.40 11.47
CA GLY A 71 -1.07 9.56 11.31
C GLY A 71 -2.47 9.32 11.88
N LEU A 72 -3.09 8.19 11.54
CA LEU A 72 -4.41 7.82 12.07
C LEU A 72 -4.37 7.56 13.57
N TRP A 73 -3.30 6.97 14.10
CA TRP A 73 -3.12 6.84 15.54
C TRP A 73 -3.02 8.20 16.23
N SER A 74 -2.16 9.09 15.73
CA SER A 74 -1.99 10.45 16.29
C SER A 74 -3.27 11.28 16.22
N GLY A 75 -4.11 11.03 15.21
CA GLY A 75 -5.43 11.64 15.06
C GLY A 75 -6.55 10.96 15.87
N GLY A 76 -6.24 9.99 16.72
CA GLY A 76 -7.22 9.28 17.56
C GLY A 76 -8.16 8.34 16.79
N ARG A 77 -7.80 7.96 15.56
CA ARG A 77 -8.61 7.12 14.66
C ARG A 77 -8.13 5.67 14.58
N PHE A 78 -7.02 5.33 15.24
CA PHE A 78 -6.43 4.00 15.20
C PHE A 78 -5.74 3.62 16.51
N SER A 79 -5.82 2.34 16.90
CA SER A 79 -5.27 1.85 18.17
C SER A 79 -3.76 1.75 18.12
N ILE A 80 -3.06 2.27 19.15
CA ILE A 80 -1.61 2.15 19.28
C ILE A 80 -1.13 0.70 19.30
N SER A 81 -1.92 -0.21 19.86
CA SER A 81 -1.58 -1.64 19.93
C SER A 81 -1.52 -2.32 18.57
N GLU A 82 -2.17 -1.76 17.54
CA GLU A 82 -2.18 -2.30 16.19
C GLU A 82 -1.12 -1.66 15.28
N VAL A 83 -0.54 -0.51 15.66
CA VAL A 83 0.44 0.24 14.85
C VAL A 83 1.68 -0.60 14.51
N GLY A 84 2.34 -1.16 15.52
CA GLY A 84 3.54 -1.99 15.32
C GLY A 84 3.28 -3.19 14.40
N PRO A 85 2.25 -4.00 14.68
CA PRO A 85 1.85 -5.11 13.81
C PRO A 85 1.53 -4.67 12.36
N TYR A 86 0.80 -3.57 12.17
CA TYR A 86 0.49 -3.04 10.83
C TYR A 86 1.76 -2.66 10.07
N ILE A 87 2.68 -1.92 10.71
CA ILE A 87 3.96 -1.53 10.10
C ILE A 87 4.76 -2.77 9.69
N GLY A 88 4.82 -3.79 10.56
CA GLY A 88 5.50 -5.05 10.22
C GLY A 88 4.90 -5.73 8.98
N ALA A 89 3.57 -5.81 8.89
CA ALA A 89 2.89 -6.37 7.74
C ALA A 89 3.11 -5.55 6.45
N GLN A 90 3.04 -4.23 6.55
CA GLN A 90 3.26 -3.30 5.43
C GLN A 90 4.69 -3.40 4.90
N VAL A 91 5.69 -3.38 5.77
CA VAL A 91 7.10 -3.52 5.38
C VAL A 91 7.37 -4.87 4.76
N ALA A 92 6.87 -5.97 5.34
CA ALA A 92 7.01 -7.29 4.76
C ALA A 92 6.32 -7.40 3.38
N GLY A 93 5.13 -6.81 3.23
CA GLY A 93 4.41 -6.77 1.96
C GLY A 93 5.17 -5.97 0.90
N GLY A 94 5.69 -4.79 1.28
CA GLY A 94 6.51 -3.96 0.41
C GLY A 94 7.79 -4.66 -0.04
N ILE A 95 8.49 -5.37 0.85
CA ILE A 95 9.66 -6.18 0.49
C ILE A 95 9.29 -7.30 -0.49
N ALA A 96 8.15 -7.98 -0.28
CA ALA A 96 7.71 -9.03 -1.17
C ALA A 96 7.28 -8.53 -2.56
N GLY A 97 6.85 -7.26 -2.66
CA GLY A 97 6.42 -6.63 -3.91
C GLY A 97 7.53 -5.93 -4.70
N ALA A 98 8.74 -5.82 -4.13
CA ALA A 98 9.92 -5.27 -4.77
C ALA A 98 10.63 -6.32 -5.64
#